data_AF-A0A6N2CL94-F1
#
_entry.id   AF-A0A6N2CL94-F1
#
_cell.length_a   1.000
_cell.length_b   1.000
_cell.length_c   1.000
_cell.angle_alpha   90.00
_cell.angle_beta   90.00
_cell.angle_gamma   90.00
#
_symmetry.space_group_name_H-M   'P 1'
#
loop_
_entity.id
_entity.type
_entity.pdbx_description
1 polymer ?
#
loop_
_entity_poly.entity_id
_entity_poly.type
_entity_poly.pdbx_seq_one_letter_code
_entity_poly.pdbx_strand_id
1 'polypeptide(L)'
;MSETQVSQSNFLLSFLGSLGAILIFVLILFLAYLPNRPAPVDAAIVAERQARADEARAAGIRKLTQYEVIDASAGVARIPIQEAMKLTVSAYKETASASD
;
A
#
# COMPACT_ATOMS: atom_id res chain seq x y z
N MET A 1 19.52 -34.89 54.43
CA MET A 1 19.18 -34.33 53.11
C MET A 1 20.20 -33.25 52.84
N SER A 2 21.35 -33.60 52.25
CA SER A 2 22.45 -32.64 52.05
C SER A 2 22.17 -31.83 50.79
N GLU A 3 21.97 -30.54 50.99
CA GLU A 3 21.78 -29.57 49.90
C GLU A 3 23.05 -29.54 49.04
N THR A 4 22.88 -29.86 47.77
CA THR A 4 23.93 -29.79 46.76
C THR A 4 24.23 -28.32 46.47
N GLN A 5 25.22 -27.77 47.17
CA GLN A 5 25.82 -26.49 46.85
C GLN A 5 26.42 -26.57 45.44
N VAL A 6 25.65 -26.18 44.43
CA VAL A 6 26.10 -26.11 43.05
C VAL A 6 27.26 -25.12 43.02
N SER A 7 28.48 -25.63 42.80
CA SER A 7 29.68 -24.79 42.68
C SER A 7 29.44 -23.75 41.57
N GLN A 8 29.61 -22.46 41.89
CA GLN A 8 29.39 -21.31 41.00
C GLN A 8 30.07 -21.49 39.63
N SER A 9 31.22 -22.19 39.60
CA SER A 9 31.95 -22.50 38.37
C SER A 9 31.18 -23.44 37.43
N ASN A 10 30.50 -24.45 37.98
CA ASN A 10 29.66 -25.37 37.19
C ASN A 10 28.41 -24.68 36.64
N PHE A 11 27.86 -23.72 37.40
CA PHE A 11 26.74 -22.90 36.93
C PHE A 11 27.16 -21.99 35.77
N LEU A 12 28.29 -21.28 35.89
CA LEU A 12 28.83 -20.44 34.82
C LEU A 12 29.16 -21.23 33.56
N LEU A 13 29.76 -22.41 33.69
CA LEU A 13 30.04 -23.29 32.55
C LEU A 13 28.75 -23.78 31.87
N SER A 14 27.74 -24.18 32.65
CA SER A 14 26.45 -24.61 32.11
C SER A 14 25.70 -23.45 31.43
N PHE A 15 25.77 -22.25 32.01
CA PHE A 15 25.19 -21.04 31.44
C PHE A 15 25.88 -20.63 30.13
N LEU A 16 27.21 -20.69 30.08
CA LEU A 16 27.97 -20.35 28.88
C LEU A 16 27.76 -21.38 27.77
N GLY A 17 27.64 -22.66 28.14
CA GLY A 17 27.28 -23.73 27.20
C GLY A 17 25.89 -23.58 26.62
N SER A 18 24.88 -23.27 27.45
CA SER A 18 23.51 -23.06 26.98
C SER A 18 23.38 -21.80 26.13
N LEU A 19 24.05 -20.71 26.52
CA LEU A 19 24.11 -19.48 25.73
C LEU A 19 24.80 -19.73 24.38
N GLY A 20 25.91 -20.47 24.37
CA GLY A 20 26.60 -20.86 23.14
C GLY A 20 25.72 -21.67 22.19
N ALA A 21 24.96 -22.64 22.71
CA ALA A 21 24.03 -23.43 21.90
C ALA A 21 22.92 -22.57 21.27
N ILE A 22 22.35 -21.62 22.03
CA ILE A 22 21.35 -20.69 21.51
C ILE A 22 21.95 -19.78 20.43
N LEU A 23 23.16 -19.26 20.65
CA LEU A 23 23.85 -18.41 19.67
C LEU A 23 24.13 -19.15 18.36
N ILE A 24 24.57 -20.41 18.44
CA ILE A 24 24.77 -21.25 17.25
C ILE A 24 23.45 -21.47 16.51
N PHE A 25 22.36 -21.75 17.24
CA PHE A 25 21.04 -21.92 16.63
C PHE A 25 20.58 -20.64 15.90
N VAL A 26 20.72 -19.47 16.53
CA VAL A 26 20.42 -18.17 15.92
C VAL A 26 21.28 -17.93 14.68
N LEU A 27 22.58 -18.27 14.74
CA LEU A 27 23.49 -18.11 13.61
C LEU A 27 23.09 -19.00 12.42
N ILE A 28 22.66 -20.24 12.68
CA ILE A 28 22.13 -21.14 11.65
C ILE A 28 20.87 -20.55 11.01
N LEU A 29 19.92 -20.05 11.81
CA LEU A 29 18.73 -19.38 11.27
C LEU A 29 19.09 -18.15 10.44
N PHE A 30 20.09 -17.37 10.88
CA PHE A 30 20.53 -16.18 10.15
C PHE A 30 21.20 -16.51 8.82
N LEU A 31 21.98 -17.60 8.73
CA LEU A 31 22.65 -18.00 7.48
C LEU A 31 21.74 -18.78 6.54
N ALA A 32 20.96 -19.72 7.07
CA ALA A 32 20.23 -20.69 6.25
C ALA A 32 18.75 -20.32 6.03
N TYR A 33 18.10 -19.71 7.02
CA TYR A 33 16.66 -19.48 6.98
C TYR A 33 16.30 -18.06 6.53
N LEU A 34 16.95 -17.04 7.09
CA LEU A 34 16.61 -15.63 6.82
C LEU A 34 16.89 -15.17 5.38
N PRO A 35 18.02 -15.56 4.73
CA PRO A 35 18.29 -15.18 3.35
C PRO A 35 17.44 -15.99 2.36
N ASN A 36 17.07 -17.22 2.74
CA ASN A 36 16.29 -18.13 1.93
C ASN A 36 14.79 -18.08 2.27
N ARG A 37 14.36 -17.08 3.05
CA ARG A 37 12.94 -16.93 3.40
C ARG A 37 12.18 -16.55 2.12
N PRO A 38 11.20 -17.36 1.69
CA PRO A 38 10.37 -16.98 0.56
C PRO A 38 9.70 -15.65 0.92
N ALA A 39 9.66 -14.73 -0.05
CA ALA A 39 8.92 -13.49 0.12
C ALA A 39 7.48 -13.83 0.54
N PRO A 40 6.87 -13.08 1.48
CA PRO A 40 5.47 -13.29 1.82
C PRO A 40 4.66 -13.25 0.52
N VAL A 41 3.90 -14.32 0.26
CA VAL A 41 3.15 -14.51 -1.01
C VAL A 41 2.28 -13.29 -1.35
N ASP A 42 1.85 -12.55 -0.32
CA ASP A 42 0.96 -11.41 -0.45
C ASP A 42 1.67 -10.06 -0.66
N ALA A 43 2.99 -9.95 -0.43
CA ALA A 43 3.68 -8.66 -0.54
C ALA A 43 3.68 -8.12 -1.99
N ALA A 44 3.87 -9.01 -2.96
CA ALA A 44 3.79 -8.67 -4.38
C ALA A 44 2.36 -8.36 -4.82
N ILE A 45 1.37 -9.13 -4.34
CA ILE A 45 -0.05 -8.97 -4.67
C ILE A 45 -0.59 -7.64 -4.11
N VAL A 46 -0.22 -7.26 -2.89
CA VAL A 46 -0.64 -6.00 -2.25
C VAL A 46 -0.05 -4.80 -2.99
N ALA A 47 1.23 -4.86 -3.37
CA ALA A 47 1.86 -3.79 -4.15
C ALA A 47 1.19 -3.62 -5.52
N GLU A 48 0.87 -4.72 -6.21
CA GLU A 48 0.17 -4.67 -7.49
C GLU A 48 -1.25 -4.10 -7.36
N ARG A 49 -2.00 -4.49 -6.32
CA ARG A 49 -3.35 -3.97 -6.06
C ARG A 49 -3.32 -2.47 -5.75
N GLN A 50 -2.33 -2.01 -5.00
CA GLN A 50 -2.17 -0.59 -4.69
C GLN A 50 -1.88 0.22 -5.95
N ALA A 51 -0.96 -0.26 -6.79
CA ALA A 51 -0.62 0.41 -8.06
C ALA A 51 -1.83 0.52 -8.99
N ARG A 52 -2.62 -0.56 -9.16
CA ARG A 52 -3.84 -0.53 -9.97
C ARG A 52 -4.91 0.40 -9.40
N ALA A 53 -5.03 0.49 -8.07
CA ALA A 53 -5.98 1.40 -7.44
C ALA A 53 -5.61 2.88 -7.67
N ASP A 54 -4.32 3.20 -7.57
CA ASP A 54 -3.83 4.56 -7.81
C ASP A 54 -3.93 4.97 -9.29
N GLU A 55 -3.68 4.04 -10.20
CA GLU A 55 -3.90 4.24 -11.63
C GLU A 55 -5.40 4.49 -11.94
N ALA A 56 -6.30 3.69 -11.38
CA ALA A 56 -7.73 3.88 -11.55
C ALA A 56 -8.22 5.23 -10.98
N ARG A 57 -7.69 5.63 -9.81
CA ARG A 57 -8.01 6.92 -9.19
C ARG A 57 -7.49 8.08 -10.06
N ALA A 58 -6.26 8.01 -10.55
CA ALA A 58 -5.68 9.02 -11.42
C ALA A 58 -6.42 9.14 -12.75
N ALA A 59 -6.76 8.01 -13.38
CA ALA A 59 -7.57 7.97 -14.60
C ALA A 59 -8.96 8.56 -14.37
N GLY A 60 -9.59 8.26 -13.23
CA GLY A 60 -10.86 8.86 -12.81
C GLY A 60 -10.76 10.39 -12.71
N ILE A 61 -9.78 10.90 -11.98
CA ILE A 61 -9.58 12.35 -11.81
C ILE A 61 -9.38 13.05 -13.16
N ARG A 62 -8.56 12.49 -14.05
CA ARG A 62 -8.33 13.05 -15.39
C ARG A 62 -9.62 13.18 -16.19
N LYS A 63 -10.49 12.15 -16.15
CA LYS A 63 -11.79 12.19 -16.84
C LYS A 63 -12.72 13.28 -16.30
N LEU A 64 -12.59 13.67 -15.03
CA LEU A 64 -13.48 14.65 -14.39
C LEU A 64 -13.00 16.10 -14.53
N THR A 65 -11.69 16.31 -14.71
CA THR A 65 -11.07 17.65 -14.67
C THR A 65 -10.52 18.11 -16.01
N GLN A 66 -10.36 17.23 -17.00
CA GLN A 66 -9.78 17.58 -18.29
C GLN A 66 -10.82 17.69 -19.39
N TYR A 67 -10.51 18.56 -20.36
CA TYR A 67 -11.21 18.62 -21.64
C TYR A 67 -10.70 17.51 -22.54
N GLU A 68 -11.62 16.75 -23.13
CA GLU A 68 -11.29 15.64 -24.03
C GLU A 68 -12.33 15.59 -25.15
N VAL A 69 -11.89 15.54 -26.41
CA VAL A 69 -12.80 15.32 -27.54
C VAL A 69 -13.11 13.83 -27.59
N ILE A 70 -14.34 13.46 -27.24
CA ILE A 70 -14.77 12.04 -27.22
C ILE A 70 -15.06 11.57 -28.65
N ASP A 71 -15.74 12.40 -29.43
CA ASP A 71 -16.06 12.11 -30.82
C ASP A 71 -16.10 13.40 -31.64
N ALA A 72 -15.06 13.63 -32.44
CA ALA A 72 -14.96 14.79 -33.32
C ALA A 72 -15.97 14.74 -34.49
N SER A 73 -16.41 13.55 -34.91
CA SER A 73 -17.35 13.37 -36.02
C SER A 73 -18.78 13.69 -35.60
N ALA A 74 -19.13 13.38 -34.35
CA ALA A 74 -20.41 13.72 -33.74
C ALA A 74 -20.41 15.09 -33.03
N GLY A 75 -19.26 15.77 -32.97
CA GLY A 75 -19.09 17.05 -32.26
C GLY A 75 -19.23 16.94 -30.73
N VAL A 76 -18.98 15.75 -30.16
CA VAL A 76 -19.14 15.48 -28.73
C VAL A 76 -17.80 15.64 -28.01
N ALA A 77 -17.73 16.61 -27.11
CA ALA A 77 -16.59 16.85 -26.25
C ALA A 77 -16.96 16.70 -24.77
N ARG A 78 -16.03 16.17 -23.97
CA ARG A 78 -16.08 16.20 -22.52
C ARG A 78 -15.52 17.53 -22.04
N ILE A 79 -16.26 18.15 -21.12
CA ILE A 79 -15.84 19.31 -20.36
C ILE A 79 -15.71 18.95 -18.87
N PRO A 80 -14.87 19.67 -18.10
CA PRO A 80 -14.77 19.50 -16.66
C PRO A 80 -16.11 19.70 -15.97
N ILE A 81 -16.36 18.93 -14.90
CA ILE A 81 -17.64 18.95 -14.19
C ILE A 81 -17.97 20.35 -13.64
N GLN A 82 -16.97 21.07 -13.10
CA GLN A 82 -17.21 22.42 -12.58
C GLN A 82 -17.76 23.37 -13.66
N GLU A 83 -17.21 23.28 -14.88
CA GLU A 83 -17.65 24.14 -15.98
C GLU A 83 -19.02 23.70 -16.50
N ALA A 84 -19.28 22.39 -16.58
CA ALA A 84 -20.61 21.88 -16.92
C ALA A 84 -21.70 22.38 -15.97
N MET A 85 -21.46 22.32 -14.66
CA MET A 85 -22.40 22.85 -13.67
C MET A 85 -22.63 24.35 -13.85
N LYS A 86 -21.56 25.13 -14.00
CA LYS A 86 -21.64 26.58 -14.18
C LYS A 86 -22.44 26.95 -15.43
N LEU A 87 -22.15 26.31 -16.56
CA LEU A 87 -22.88 26.50 -17.81
C LEU A 87 -24.36 26.15 -17.67
N THR A 88 -24.67 25.06 -16.95
CA THR A 88 -26.05 24.64 -16.71
C THR A 88 -26.81 25.70 -15.90
N VAL A 89 -26.24 26.17 -14.79
CA VAL A 89 -26.87 27.22 -13.96
C VAL A 89 -27.02 28.52 -14.75
N SER A 90 -26.01 28.93 -15.52
CA SER A 90 -26.11 30.11 -16.38
C SER A 90 -27.22 29.98 -17.42
N ALA A 91 -27.33 28.83 -18.08
CA ALA A 91 -28.38 28.57 -19.07
C ALA A 91 -29.78 28.69 -18.46
N TYR A 92 -29.99 28.14 -17.25
CA TYR A 92 -31.25 28.28 -16.52
C TYR A 92 -31.57 29.73 -16.14
N LYS A 93 -30.56 30.51 -15.72
CA LYS A 93 -30.76 31.93 -15.39
C LYS A 93 -31.13 32.75 -16.62
N GLU A 94 -30.49 32.49 -17.75
CA GLU A 94 -30.74 33.20 -19.00
C GLU A 94 -32.13 32.88 -19.57
N THR A 95 -32.55 31.61 -19.50
CA THR A 95 -33.93 31.24 -19.87
C THR A 95 -34.97 31.87 -18.96
N ALA A 96 -34.72 31.95 -17.64
CA ALA A 96 -35.62 32.61 -16.71
C ALA A 96 -35.76 34.11 -16.97
N SER A 97 -34.69 34.80 -17.38
CA SER A 97 -34.73 36.24 -17.72
C SER A 97 -35.32 36.56 -19.09
N ALA A 98 -35.45 35.58 -19.99
CA ALA A 98 -36.04 35.75 -21.31
C ALA A 98 -37.58 35.52 -21.33
N SER A 99 -38.15 35.09 -20.20
CA SER A 99 -39.58 34.81 -20.04
C SER A 99 -40.35 35.88 -19.24
N ASP A 100 -39.72 36.99 -18.86
CA ASP A 100 -40.32 38.23 -18.34
C ASP A 100 -40.36 39.31 -19.44
#